data_AF-A0A5D2XCZ1-F1
#
_entry.id   AF-A0A5D2XCZ1-F1
#
_cell.length_a   1.000
_cell.length_b   1.000
_cell.length_c   1.000
_cell.angle_alpha   90.00
_cell.angle_beta   90.00
_cell.angle_gamma   90.00
#
_symmetry.space_group_name_H-M   'P 1'
#
loop_
_entity.id
_entity.type
_entity.pdbx_description
1 polymer ?
#
loop_
_entity_poly.entity_id
_entity_poly.type
_entity_poly.pdbx_seq_one_letter_code
_entity_poly.pdbx_strand_id
1 'polypeptide(L)' 'MHGLGILSASHDGSIMLWAQSGKVLMVMVSHTSIVYSVDAHVSGLIVNGSEDHIAKI' A
#
# COMPACT_ATOMS: atom_id res chain seq x y z
N MET A 1 -10.07 3.83 14.28
CA MET A 1 -9.29 5.02 13.91
C MET A 1 -9.37 5.16 12.40
N HIS A 2 -10.27 6.03 11.92
CA HIS A 2 -10.46 6.25 10.48
C HIS A 2 -9.43 7.27 9.97
N GLY A 3 -8.86 7.05 8.78
CA GLY A 3 -8.23 8.13 8.01
C GLY A 3 -6.82 8.56 8.41
N LEU A 4 -5.93 7.64 8.79
CA LEU A 4 -4.50 7.95 9.03
C LEU A 4 -3.82 8.57 7.80
N GLY A 5 -4.30 8.25 6.60
CA GLY A 5 -3.61 8.66 5.39
C GLY A 5 -4.24 8.16 4.09
N ILE A 6 -3.47 8.31 3.02
CA ILE A 6 -3.76 7.83 1.67
C ILE A 6 -2.79 6.69 1.37
N LEU A 7 -3.26 5.61 0.73
CA LEU A 7 -2.42 4.53 0.23
C LEU A 7 -2.24 4.66 -1.28
N SER A 8 -1.04 4.35 -1.74
CA SER A 8 -0.73 4.26 -3.16
C SER A 8 0.10 3.01 -3.45
N ALA A 9 -0.18 2.34 -4.56
CA ALA A 9 0.61 1.25 -5.12
C ALA A 9 1.48 1.77 -6.28
N SER A 10 2.68 1.20 -6.44
CA SER A 10 3.63 1.62 -7.47
C SER A 10 4.11 0.44 -8.31
N HIS A 11 4.57 0.76 -9.53
CA HIS A 11 5.19 -0.20 -10.44
C HIS A 11 6.60 -0.61 -10.02
N ASP A 12 7.21 0.09 -9.06
CA ASP A 12 8.50 -0.27 -8.47
C ASP A 12 8.41 -1.36 -7.38
N GLY A 13 7.23 -1.94 -7.16
CA GLY A 13 7.00 -2.97 -6.14
C GLY A 13 6.72 -2.43 -4.74
N SER A 14 6.62 -1.11 -4.58
CA SER A 14 6.34 -0.47 -3.29
C SER A 14 4.89 -0.03 -3.13
N ILE A 15 4.48 0.01 -1.87
CA ILE A 15 3.23 0.62 -1.40
C ILE A 15 3.62 1.72 -0.44
N MET A 16 3.03 2.91 -0.58
CA MET A 16 3.32 4.04 0.29
C MET A 16 2.07 4.49 1.04
N LEU A 17 2.25 4.81 2.32
CA LEU A 17 1.25 5.46 3.16
C LEU A 17 1.65 6.93 3.34
N TRP A 18 0.71 7.81 3.06
CA TRP A 18 0.89 9.26 3.08
C TRP A 18 -0.01 9.89 4.12
N ALA A 19 0.48 10.86 4.87
CA ALA A 19 -0.37 11.76 5.62
C ALA A 19 -1.20 12.61 4.66
N GLN A 20 -2.35 13.11 5.11
CA GLN A 20 -3.14 14.07 4.32
C GLN A 20 -2.37 15.36 3.98
N SER A 21 -1.32 15.68 4.75
CA SER A 21 -0.40 16.79 4.45
C SER A 21 0.56 16.51 3.29
N GLY A 22 0.55 15.30 2.72
CA GLY A 22 1.48 14.86 1.67
C GLY A 22 2.81 14.31 2.19
N LYS A 23 3.02 14.26 3.51
CA LYS A 23 4.23 13.65 4.08
C LYS A 23 4.15 12.12 3.98
N VAL A 24 5.22 11.47 3.51
CA VAL A 24 5.34 10.01 3.58
C VAL A 24 5.41 9.57 5.05
N LEU A 25 4.49 8.70 5.44
CA LEU A 25 4.45 8.08 6.76
C LEU A 25 5.17 6.73 6.77
N MET A 26 5.03 5.95 5.70
CA MET A 26 5.62 4.62 5.58
C MET A 26 5.82 4.22 4.11
N VAL A 27 6.87 3.45 3.86
CA VAL A 27 7.10 2.75 2.59
C VAL A 27 7.15 1.26 2.89
N MET A 28 6.28 0.49 2.26
CA MET A 28 6.16 -0.96 2.38
C MET A 28 6.64 -1.57 1.06
N VAL A 29 7.86 -2.08 1.04
CA VAL A 29 8.41 -2.81 -0.11
C VAL A 29 8.19 -4.29 0.15
N SER A 30 7.21 -4.87 -0.54
CA SER A 30 6.84 -6.27 -0.31
C SER A 30 6.91 -7.13 -1.57
N HIS A 31 6.82 -6.55 -2.77
CA HIS A 31 6.72 -7.31 -4.02
C HIS A 31 7.98 -7.22 -4.87
N THR A 32 8.21 -8.27 -5.65
CA THR A 32 9.32 -8.32 -6.62
C THR A 32 8.92 -7.79 -8.00
N SER A 33 7.63 -7.45 -8.19
CA SER A 33 7.11 -6.82 -9.41
C SER A 33 6.05 -5.77 -9.09
N ILE A 34 5.44 -5.20 -10.13
CA ILE A 34 4.44 -4.13 -10.11
C ILE A 34 3.31 -4.46 -9.12
N VAL A 35 2.94 -3.50 -8.27
CA VAL A 35 1.73 -3.59 -7.46
C VAL A 35 0.61 -2.85 -8.19
N TYR A 36 -0.46 -3.57 -8.54
CA TYR A 36 -1.57 -3.00 -9.31
C TYR A 36 -2.68 -2.43 -8.43
N SER A 37 -2.84 -2.97 -7.22
CA SER A 37 -3.96 -2.62 -6.35
C SER A 37 -3.56 -2.66 -4.89
N VAL A 38 -4.16 -1.77 -4.11
CA VAL A 38 -4.04 -1.72 -2.66
C VAL A 38 -5.40 -1.29 -2.09
N ASP A 39 -5.80 -1.89 -0.97
CA ASP A 39 -6.99 -1.53 -0.22
C ASP A 39 -6.74 -1.63 1.29
N ALA A 40 -7.50 -0.88 2.08
CA ALA A 40 -7.39 -0.85 3.53
C ALA A 40 -8.72 -1.17 4.21
N HIS A 41 -8.65 -2.08 5.17
CA HIS A 41 -9.79 -2.38 6.02
C HIS A 41 -9.84 -1.44 7.24
N VAL A 42 -11.03 -1.21 7.80
CA VAL A 42 -11.23 -0.35 8.99
C VAL A 42 -10.48 -0.85 10.24
N SER A 43 -10.07 -2.12 10.27
CA SER A 43 -9.21 -2.68 11.31
C SER A 43 -7.75 -2.23 11.22
N GLY A 44 -7.33 -1.61 10.11
CA GLY A 44 -5.94 -1.22 9.84
C GLY A 44 -5.12 -2.25 9.05
N LEU A 45 -5.73 -3.35 8.60
CA LEU A 45 -5.09 -4.29 7.68
C LEU A 45 -5.06 -3.71 6.26
N ILE A 46 -4.00 -4.01 5.52
CA ILE A 46 -3.77 -3.50 4.16
C ILE A 46 -3.61 -4.69 3.22
N VAL A 47 -4.51 -4.86 2.26
CA VAL A 47 -4.37 -5.89 1.24
C VAL A 47 -3.81 -5.27 -0.05
N ASN A 48 -3.01 -6.02 -0.77
CA ASN A 48 -2.44 -5.60 -2.04
C ASN A 48 -2.21 -6.79 -2.96
N GLY A 49 -2.19 -6.51 -4.27
CA GLY A 49 -2.00 -7.52 -5.32
C GLY A 49 -0.99 -7.06 -6.36
N SER A 50 -0.08 -7.97 -6.72
CA SER A 50 1.04 -7.71 -7.62
C SER A 50 1.05 -8.63 -8.84
N GLU A 51 1.76 -8.21 -9.88
CA GLU A 51 2.11 -9.01 -11.05
C GLU A 51 2.94 -10.25 -10.68
N ASP A 52 3.60 -10.28 -9.52
CA ASP A 52 4.38 -11.43 -9.04
C ASP A 52 3.53 -12.66 -8.66
N HIS A 53 2.23 -12.63 -8.98
CA HIS A 53 1.23 -13.66 -8.70
C HIS A 53 0.93 -13.84 -7.21
N ILE A 54 1.30 -12.88 -6.37
CA ILE A 54 1.05 -12.92 -4.93
C ILE A 54 0.15 -11.74 -4.51
N ALA A 55 -0.81 -12.03 -3.64
CA ALA A 55 -1.51 -11.04 -2.85
C ALA A 55 -1.05 -11.11 -1.39
N LYS A 56 -0.87 -9.96 -0.73
CA LYS A 56 -0.40 -9.87 0.66
C LYS A 56 -1.36 -9.03 1.51
N ILE A 57 -1.38 -9.30 2.81
CA ILE A 57 -2.11 -8.58 3.87
C ILE A 57 -1.11 -8.07 4.91
#